data_AF-A0A2E5G0Z8-F1
#
_entry.id   AF-A0A2E5G0Z8-F1
#
_cell.length_a   1.000
_cell.length_b   1.000
_cell.length_c   1.000
_cell.angle_alpha   90.00
_cell.angle_beta   90.00
_cell.angle_gamma   90.00
#
_symmetry.space_group_name_H-M   'P 1'
#
loop_
_entity.id
_entity.type
_entity.pdbx_description
1 polymer ?
#
loop_
_entity_poly.entity_id
_entity_poly.type
_entity_poly.pdbx_seq_one_letter_code
_entity_poly.pdbx_strand_id
1 'polypeptide(L)'
;MDLVEYHRIIRVEDETSLTNHNGLLKLWYEQTTQWYALGFSFSIIAIRIGVVPHKLPAADLGLPALHSSKKVNRLVYLSRNGAGRFFTTTAEARNIDFAVLVATSGSLERVIFDLEPAKRVIGYEPEGTYPVIF
;
A
#
# COMPACT_ATOMS: atom_id res chain seq x y z
N MET A 1 1.70 -22.65 5.56
CA MET A 1 0.57 -21.72 5.34
C MET A 1 0.61 -21.36 3.87
N ASP A 2 -0.10 -22.16 3.10
CA ASP A 2 -0.07 -22.19 1.65
C ASP A 2 -0.59 -20.90 1.04
N LEU A 3 0.01 -20.55 -0.09
CA LEU A 3 -0.24 -19.33 -0.84
C LEU A 3 -1.69 -19.37 -1.35
N VAL A 4 -2.54 -18.49 -0.80
CA VAL A 4 -3.82 -18.17 -1.43
C VAL A 4 -3.51 -17.64 -2.84
N GLU A 5 -3.96 -18.35 -3.87
CA GLU A 5 -3.88 -17.84 -5.23
C GLU A 5 -4.83 -16.64 -5.36
N TYR A 6 -4.25 -15.44 -5.36
CA TYR A 6 -4.99 -14.21 -5.64
C TYR A 6 -5.40 -14.17 -7.12
N HIS A 7 -6.56 -14.75 -7.44
CA HIS A 7 -7.15 -14.76 -8.79
C HIS A 7 -7.93 -13.47 -9.12
N ARG A 8 -8.12 -12.59 -8.13
CA ARG A 8 -8.89 -11.35 -8.24
C ARG A 8 -8.10 -10.18 -7.62
N ILE A 9 -8.27 -8.99 -8.21
CA ILE A 9 -7.79 -7.73 -7.63
C ILE A 9 -8.54 -7.47 -6.31
N ILE A 10 -7.79 -7.32 -5.24
CA ILE A 10 -8.29 -7.07 -3.89
C ILE A 10 -8.65 -5.59 -3.76
N ARG A 11 -9.88 -5.33 -3.37
CA ARG A 11 -10.37 -3.98 -3.05
C ARG A 11 -10.28 -3.73 -1.56
N VAL A 12 -10.34 -2.46 -1.18
CA VAL A 12 -10.27 -2.05 0.22
C VAL A 12 -11.48 -2.56 1.01
N GLU A 13 -12.63 -2.63 0.33
CA GLU A 13 -13.93 -3.07 0.84
C GLU A 13 -14.07 -4.59 0.92
N ASP A 14 -13.14 -5.36 0.32
CA ASP A 14 -13.14 -6.82 0.45
C ASP A 14 -12.83 -7.23 1.90
N GLU A 15 -13.35 -8.38 2.33
CA GLU A 15 -13.19 -8.88 3.70
C GLU A 15 -11.71 -9.00 4.10
N THR A 16 -11.37 -8.47 5.28
CA THR A 16 -9.99 -8.49 5.78
C THR A 16 -9.67 -9.81 6.47
N SER A 17 -8.72 -10.56 5.91
CA SER A 17 -8.12 -11.72 6.58
C SER A 17 -6.95 -11.28 7.47
N LEU A 18 -7.19 -11.15 8.77
CA LEU A 18 -6.17 -10.75 9.74
C LEU A 18 -5.30 -11.95 10.14
N THR A 19 -3.98 -11.77 10.13
CA THR A 19 -3.01 -12.84 10.44
C THR A 19 -2.24 -12.62 11.75
N ASN A 20 -2.36 -11.43 12.35
CA ASN A 20 -1.67 -11.07 13.59
C ASN A 20 -2.37 -9.89 14.30
N HIS A 21 -2.00 -9.66 15.56
CA HIS A 21 -2.55 -8.58 16.39
C HIS A 21 -2.27 -7.18 15.84
N ASN A 22 -1.12 -6.97 15.18
CA ASN A 22 -0.80 -5.68 14.58
C ASN A 22 -1.79 -5.34 13.45
N GLY A 23 -2.14 -6.31 12.60
CA GLY A 23 -3.17 -6.14 11.57
C GLY A 23 -4.53 -5.78 12.16
N LEU A 24 -4.93 -6.44 13.26
CA LEU A 24 -6.16 -6.11 13.98
C LEU A 24 -6.16 -4.66 14.48
N LEU A 25 -5.06 -4.22 15.10
CA LEU A 25 -4.94 -2.84 15.58
C LEU A 25 -5.01 -1.83 14.44
N LYS A 26 -4.38 -2.10 13.30
CA LYS A 26 -4.45 -1.20 12.13
C LYS A 26 -5.87 -1.09 11.57
N LEU A 27 -6.62 -2.19 11.53
CA LEU A 27 -8.03 -2.16 11.12
C LEU A 27 -8.89 -1.38 12.13
N TRP A 28 -8.63 -1.56 13.43
CA TRP A 28 -9.31 -0.79 14.46
C TRP A 28 -9.01 0.71 14.35
N TYR A 29 -7.77 1.10 14.06
CA TYR A 29 -7.42 2.50 13.78
C TYR A 29 -8.11 3.05 12.53
N GLU A 30 -8.20 2.27 11.46
CA GLU A 30 -8.92 2.67 10.24
C GLU A 30 -10.39 3.00 10.55
N GLN A 31 -11.09 2.12 11.29
CA GLN A 31 -12.48 2.31 11.64
C GLN A 31 -12.72 3.47 12.62
N THR A 32 -11.86 3.60 13.64
CA THR A 32 -12.00 4.66 14.65
C THR A 32 -11.72 6.03 14.04
N THR A 33 -10.70 6.14 13.20
CA THR A 33 -10.37 7.41 12.53
C THR A 33 -11.47 7.87 11.57
N GLN A 34 -12.21 6.95 10.94
CA GLN A 34 -13.41 7.30 10.18
C GLN A 34 -14.44 8.05 11.04
N TRP A 35 -14.67 7.60 12.28
CA TRP A 35 -15.58 8.30 13.20
C TRP A 35 -15.06 9.69 13.56
N TYR A 36 -13.75 9.86 13.66
CA TYR A 36 -13.16 11.18 13.91
C TYR A 36 -13.33 12.12 12.71
N ALA A 37 -13.14 11.63 11.49
CA ALA A 37 -13.39 12.40 10.29
C ALA A 37 -14.85 12.88 10.21
N LEU A 38 -15.80 11.97 10.42
CA LEU A 38 -17.23 12.28 10.34
C LEU A 38 -17.73 13.14 11.51
N GLY A 39 -17.25 12.88 12.74
CA GLY A 39 -17.74 13.54 13.94
C GLY A 39 -17.09 14.88 14.24
N PHE A 40 -15.84 15.08 13.83
CA PHE A 40 -15.05 16.26 14.19
C PHE A 40 -14.53 17.03 12.97
N SER A 41 -15.01 16.70 11.76
CA SER A 41 -14.62 17.39 10.51
C SER A 41 -13.11 17.36 10.24
N PHE A 42 -12.43 16.29 10.67
CA PHE A 42 -11.04 16.05 10.27
C PHE A 42 -10.98 15.51 8.84
N SER A 43 -10.02 15.99 8.07
CA SER A 43 -9.64 15.36 6.79
C SER A 43 -8.65 14.23 7.07
N ILE A 44 -9.05 12.98 6.84
CA ILE A 44 -8.23 11.81 7.18
C ILE A 44 -8.10 10.87 5.99
N ILE A 45 -6.86 10.44 5.71
CA ILE A 45 -6.57 9.38 4.75
C ILE A 45 -5.88 8.24 5.51
N ALA A 46 -6.53 7.09 5.62
CA ALA A 46 -5.95 5.88 6.17
C ALA A 46 -5.20 5.13 5.06
N ILE A 47 -3.93 4.81 5.30
CA ILE A 47 -3.06 4.22 4.27
C ILE A 47 -2.69 2.78 4.65
N ARG A 48 -3.06 1.81 3.82
CA ARG A 48 -2.60 0.43 3.88
C ARG A 48 -1.28 0.32 3.11
N ILE A 49 -0.18 0.43 3.85
CA ILE A 49 1.17 0.51 3.29
C ILE A 49 1.69 -0.90 2.97
N GLY A 50 2.22 -1.06 1.75
CA GLY A 50 2.95 -2.25 1.33
C GLY A 50 4.32 -2.43 2.02
N VAL A 51 5.18 -3.25 1.44
CA VAL A 51 6.52 -3.51 1.99
C VAL A 51 7.52 -2.47 1.47
N VAL A 52 8.01 -1.64 2.39
CA VAL A 52 9.12 -0.71 2.15
C VAL A 52 10.41 -1.33 2.70
N PRO A 53 11.42 -1.65 1.87
CA PRO A 53 12.67 -2.22 2.37
C PRO A 53 13.48 -1.18 3.16
N HIS A 54 13.88 -1.52 4.39
CA HIS A 54 14.63 -0.62 5.29
C HIS A 54 16.07 -0.36 4.86
N LYS A 55 16.74 -1.37 4.31
CA LYS A 55 18.03 -1.21 3.64
C LYS A 55 17.72 -1.18 2.16
N LEU A 56 18.31 -0.23 1.43
CA LEU A 56 18.46 -0.40 -0.02
C LEU A 56 19.02 -1.81 -0.21
N PRO A 57 18.30 -2.74 -0.85
CA PRO A 57 19.04 -3.75 -1.57
C PRO A 57 19.92 -2.93 -2.50
N ALA A 58 21.22 -3.21 -2.53
CA ALA A 58 21.96 -3.46 -3.75
C ALA A 58 21.12 -3.50 -5.06
N ALA A 59 20.38 -2.43 -5.40
CA ALA A 59 19.89 -2.18 -6.73
C ALA A 59 21.10 -1.96 -7.66
N ASP A 60 22.24 -1.53 -7.09
CA ASP A 60 23.54 -1.47 -7.76
C ASP A 60 24.26 -2.84 -7.88
N LEU A 61 23.78 -3.93 -7.24
CA LEU A 61 24.53 -5.21 -7.19
C LEU A 61 23.69 -6.48 -7.44
N GLY A 62 22.44 -6.39 -7.89
CA GLY A 62 21.71 -7.56 -8.40
C GLY A 62 21.47 -8.69 -7.38
N LEU A 63 21.41 -8.38 -6.08
CA LEU A 63 21.23 -9.39 -5.02
C LEU A 63 19.98 -9.16 -4.16
N PRO A 64 19.42 -10.23 -3.57
CA PRO A 64 18.00 -10.46 -3.63
C PRO A 64 17.32 -10.31 -2.25
N ALA A 65 17.28 -9.08 -1.72
CA ALA A 65 16.77 -8.84 -0.37
C ALA A 65 15.28 -9.20 -0.18
N LEU A 66 14.50 -9.30 -1.26
CA LEU A 66 13.11 -9.78 -1.24
C LEU A 66 12.94 -11.22 -1.74
N HIS A 67 13.98 -11.90 -2.27
CA HIS A 67 13.83 -13.31 -2.67
C HIS A 67 13.75 -14.26 -1.47
N SER A 68 14.32 -13.90 -0.32
CA SER A 68 14.14 -14.68 0.92
C SER A 68 12.77 -14.43 1.58
N SER A 69 12.00 -13.46 1.06
CA SER A 69 10.70 -13.08 1.59
C SER A 69 9.56 -13.74 0.81
N LYS A 70 8.43 -13.99 1.49
CA LYS A 70 7.24 -14.63 0.91
C LYS A 70 6.88 -13.94 -0.42
N LYS A 71 6.49 -14.69 -1.46
CA LYS A 71 6.14 -14.15 -2.80
C LYS A 71 5.24 -12.91 -2.74
N VAL A 72 4.29 -12.88 -1.79
CA VAL A 72 3.39 -11.75 -1.52
C VAL A 72 4.12 -10.42 -1.32
N ASN A 73 5.27 -10.41 -0.64
CA ASN A 73 6.02 -9.18 -0.38
C ASN A 73 6.51 -8.49 -1.65
N ARG A 74 6.79 -9.25 -2.72
CA ARG A 74 7.15 -8.68 -4.03
C ARG A 74 5.97 -8.06 -4.76
N LEU A 75 4.77 -8.59 -4.52
CA LEU A 75 3.52 -8.12 -5.11
C LEU A 75 3.01 -6.84 -4.44
N VAL A 76 3.44 -6.59 -3.19
CA VAL A 76 3.07 -5.38 -2.42
C VAL A 76 4.27 -4.48 -2.16
N TYR A 77 5.31 -4.59 -2.97
CA TYR A 77 6.49 -3.75 -2.86
C TYR A 77 6.12 -2.27 -3.01
N LEU A 78 6.73 -1.41 -2.19
CA LEU A 78 6.63 0.05 -2.34
C LEU A 78 8.05 0.63 -2.40
N SER A 79 8.38 1.23 -3.55
CA SER A 79 9.66 1.89 -3.73
C SER A 79 9.77 3.15 -2.86
N ARG A 80 10.99 3.58 -2.54
CA ARG A 80 11.19 4.79 -1.72
C ARG A 80 10.68 6.05 -2.43
N ASN A 81 10.90 6.16 -3.74
CA ASN A 81 10.37 7.25 -4.55
C ASN A 81 8.85 7.18 -4.63
N GLY A 82 8.29 5.98 -4.81
CA GLY A 82 6.85 5.74 -4.79
C GLY A 82 6.22 6.13 -3.46
N ALA A 83 6.85 5.78 -2.32
CA ALA A 83 6.42 6.20 -0.99
C ALA A 83 6.46 7.73 -0.84
N GLY A 84 7.57 8.37 -1.24
CA GLY A 84 7.71 9.81 -1.21
C GLY A 84 6.60 10.51 -1.99
N ARG A 85 6.39 10.13 -3.25
CA ARG A 85 5.31 10.67 -4.08
C ARG A 85 3.94 10.44 -3.47
N PHE A 86 3.64 9.22 -3.00
CA PHE A 86 2.36 8.90 -2.37
C PHE A 86 2.06 9.80 -1.18
N PHE A 87 3.02 9.97 -0.26
CA PHE A 87 2.82 10.82 0.91
C PHE A 87 2.74 12.30 0.56
N THR A 88 3.52 12.77 -0.41
CA THR A 88 3.41 14.15 -0.92
C THR A 88 2.02 14.41 -1.50
N THR A 89 1.56 13.55 -2.41
CA THR A 89 0.22 13.71 -3.02
C THR A 89 -0.90 13.59 -2.01
N THR A 90 -0.73 12.75 -0.98
CA THR A 90 -1.67 12.65 0.15
C THR A 90 -1.74 13.97 0.93
N ALA A 91 -0.62 14.59 1.25
CA ALA A 91 -0.56 15.85 2.00
C ALA A 91 -1.11 17.05 1.20
N GLU A 92 -0.94 17.01 -0.12
CA GLU A 92 -1.44 18.04 -1.04
C GLU A 92 -2.92 17.90 -1.36
N ALA A 93 -3.52 16.74 -1.07
CA ALA A 93 -4.91 16.47 -1.37
C ALA A 93 -5.86 17.41 -0.62
N ARG A 94 -7.02 17.68 -1.24
CA ARG A 94 -8.04 18.63 -0.77
C ARG A 94 -9.42 18.01 -0.92
N ASN A 95 -10.38 18.52 -0.14
CA ASN A 95 -11.79 18.11 -0.18
C ASN A 95 -11.98 16.60 0.06
N ILE A 96 -11.28 16.07 1.05
CA ILE A 96 -11.38 14.67 1.48
C ILE A 96 -11.85 14.67 2.92
N ASP A 97 -13.00 14.08 3.18
CA ASP A 97 -13.44 13.84 4.56
C ASP A 97 -12.73 12.61 5.11
N PHE A 98 -12.93 11.46 4.45
CA PHE A 98 -12.28 10.21 4.78
C PHE A 98 -12.02 9.37 3.54
N ALA A 99 -10.84 8.77 3.44
CA ALA A 99 -10.54 7.76 2.43
C ALA A 99 -9.60 6.70 2.99
N VAL A 100 -9.73 5.47 2.48
CA VAL A 100 -8.77 4.38 2.73
C VAL A 100 -8.09 4.06 1.42
N LEU A 101 -6.76 4.17 1.38
CA LEU A 101 -5.96 3.99 0.17
C LEU A 101 -4.87 2.93 0.38
N VAL A 102 -4.47 2.28 -0.70
CA VAL A 102 -3.36 1.31 -0.71
C VAL A 102 -2.13 1.96 -1.34
N ALA A 103 -0.99 1.84 -0.67
CA ALA A 103 0.29 2.34 -1.16
C ALA A 103 1.22 1.19 -1.55
N THR A 104 1.33 0.93 -2.86
CA THR A 104 2.29 0.00 -3.47
C THR A 104 2.84 0.59 -4.77
N SER A 105 4.05 0.20 -5.12
CA SER A 105 4.61 0.40 -6.47
C SER A 105 3.99 -0.59 -7.47
N GLY A 106 4.36 -0.44 -8.74
CA GLY A 106 4.03 -1.42 -9.76
C GLY A 106 4.68 -2.77 -9.47
N SER A 107 4.15 -3.83 -10.08
CA SER A 107 4.74 -5.17 -10.01
C SER A 107 4.88 -5.72 -11.42
N LEU A 108 6.05 -6.32 -11.72
CA LEU A 108 6.27 -7.03 -13.00
C LEU A 108 5.56 -8.38 -13.04
N GLU A 109 5.24 -8.95 -11.87
CA GLU A 109 4.52 -10.23 -11.80
C GLU A 109 3.01 -10.00 -11.99
N ARG A 110 2.39 -9.24 -11.07
CA ARG A 110 0.97 -8.87 -11.13
C ARG A 110 0.63 -7.82 -10.08
N VAL A 111 -0.35 -6.97 -10.37
CA VAL A 111 -0.96 -6.07 -9.39
C VAL A 111 -2.03 -6.84 -8.62
N ILE A 112 -1.96 -6.83 -7.28
CA ILE A 112 -2.92 -7.55 -6.43
C ILE A 112 -3.95 -6.66 -5.73
N PHE A 113 -3.69 -5.35 -5.61
CA PHE A 113 -4.60 -4.40 -4.99
C PHE A 113 -5.16 -3.42 -6.01
N ASP A 114 -6.40 -2.98 -5.80
CA ASP A 114 -7.01 -1.90 -6.58
C ASP A 114 -6.38 -0.56 -6.18
N LEU A 115 -5.66 0.06 -7.11
CA LEU A 115 -5.01 1.35 -6.93
C LEU A 115 -5.81 2.51 -7.55
N GLU A 116 -6.95 2.23 -8.19
CA GLU A 116 -7.81 3.27 -8.75
C GLU A 116 -8.24 4.31 -7.71
N PRO A 117 -8.61 3.94 -6.46
CA PRO A 117 -8.95 4.94 -5.44
C PRO A 117 -7.81 5.91 -5.15
N ALA A 118 -6.55 5.44 -5.12
CA ALA A 118 -5.40 6.31 -4.89
C ALA A 118 -5.17 7.26 -6.08
N LYS A 119 -5.34 6.77 -7.31
CA LYS A 119 -5.28 7.61 -8.50
C LYS A 119 -6.37 8.68 -8.51
N ARG A 120 -7.62 8.32 -8.19
CA ARG A 120 -8.75 9.25 -8.22
C ARG A 120 -8.69 10.29 -7.09
N VAL A 121 -8.35 9.86 -5.88
CA VAL A 121 -8.43 10.70 -4.68
C VAL A 121 -7.21 11.60 -4.53
N ILE A 122 -6.01 11.08 -4.80
CA ILE A 122 -4.75 11.82 -4.58
C ILE A 122 -3.91 11.96 -5.84
N GLY A 123 -4.36 11.48 -7.00
CA GLY A 123 -3.56 11.55 -8.24
C GLY A 123 -2.34 10.62 -8.23
N TYR A 124 -2.28 9.65 -7.32
CA TYR A 124 -1.14 8.75 -7.23
C TYR A 124 -1.15 7.73 -8.36
N GLU A 125 -0.08 7.74 -9.16
CA GLU A 125 0.20 6.70 -10.15
C GLU A 125 1.46 5.92 -9.71
N PRO A 126 1.36 4.59 -9.56
CA PRO A 126 2.48 3.79 -9.08
C PRO A 126 3.63 3.79 -10.09
N GLU A 127 4.82 4.17 -9.60
CA GLU A 127 6.07 4.15 -10.37
C GLU A 127 7.08 3.19 -9.74
N GLY A 128 7.96 2.69 -10.62
CA GLY A 128 8.93 1.65 -10.29
C GLY A 128 8.28 0.29 -10.12
N THR A 129 9.08 -0.75 -10.28
CA THR A 129 8.67 -2.13 -10.09
C THR A 129 9.64 -2.88 -9.19
N TYR A 130 9.22 -4.05 -8.73
CA TYR A 130 10.15 -5.05 -8.23
C TYR A 130 10.34 -6.18 -9.26
N PRO A 131 11.59 -6.59 -9.57
CA PRO A 131 12.83 -5.86 -9.31
C PRO A 131 12.86 -4.47 -9.97
N VAL A 132 13.70 -3.57 -9.44
CA VAL A 132 13.92 -2.25 -10.02
C VAL A 132 14.71 -2.44 -11.31
N ILE A 133 14.15 -2.01 -12.44
CA ILE A 133 14.84 -2.01 -13.74
C ILE A 133 15.30 -0.57 -13.98
N PHE A 134 16.60 -0.39 -14.24
CA PHE A 134 17.21 0.88 -14.64
C PHE A 134 17.22 1.04 -16.15
#